data_AF-A0A8S3IEH7-F1
#
_entry.id   AF-A0A8S3IEH7-F1
#
_cell.length_a   1.000
_cell.length_b   1.000
_cell.length_c   1.000
_cell.angle_alpha   90.00
_cell.angle_beta   90.00
_cell.angle_gamma   90.00
#
_symmetry.space_group_name_H-M   'P 1'
#
loop_
_entity.id
_entity.type
_entity.pdbx_description
1 polymer ?
#
loop_
_entity_poly.entity_id
_entity_poly.type
_entity_poly.pdbx_seq_one_letter_code
_entity_poly.pdbx_strand_id
1 'polypeptide(L)'
;DKAYRNMCTTKQNQSIVVTGESGAGKTESAKYVLQYLSKSYDACNASIKGRLKNSNLLLEAFGNAKTIHNNNSSRFGEIMEVHFDEE
;
A
#
# COMPACT_ATOMS: atom_id res chain seq x y z
N ASP A 1 7.60 3.57 -10.21
CA ASP A 1 8.35 3.56 -11.48
C ASP A 1 9.54 2.60 -11.47
N LYS A 2 10.64 2.89 -10.76
CA LYS A 2 11.83 2.02 -10.72
C LYS A 2 11.53 0.55 -10.36
N ALA A 3 10.70 0.32 -9.33
CA ALA A 3 10.30 -1.03 -8.95
C ALA A 3 9.62 -1.77 -10.11
N TYR A 4 8.60 -1.18 -10.73
CA TYR A 4 7.91 -1.79 -11.87
C TYR A 4 8.85 -2.08 -13.05
N ARG A 5 9.67 -1.10 -13.46
CA ARG A 5 10.64 -1.34 -14.54
C ARG A 5 11.63 -2.46 -14.22
N ASN A 6 12.14 -2.49 -13.00
CA ASN A 6 13.05 -3.56 -12.57
C ASN A 6 12.34 -4.92 -12.61
N MET A 7 11.10 -5.01 -12.14
CA MET A 7 10.30 -6.24 -12.20
C MET A 7 10.20 -6.78 -13.63
N CYS A 8 9.91 -5.91 -14.61
CA CYS A 8 9.82 -6.30 -16.02
C CYS A 8 11.16 -6.74 -16.62
N THR A 9 12.26 -6.04 -16.29
CA THR A 9 13.59 -6.30 -16.84
C THR A 9 14.25 -7.52 -16.22
N THR A 10 14.20 -7.67 -14.89
CA THR A 10 14.87 -8.77 -14.18
C THR A 10 14.01 -10.01 -14.06
N LYS A 11 12.71 -9.92 -14.38
CA LYS A 11 11.71 -10.98 -14.17
C LYS A 11 11.69 -11.48 -12.72
N GLN A 12 11.87 -10.55 -11.76
CA GLN A 12 11.84 -10.85 -10.33
C GLN A 12 10.84 -9.93 -9.61
N ASN A 13 10.11 -10.51 -8.66
CA ASN A 13 9.19 -9.80 -7.78
C ASN A 13 9.90 -8.67 -7.01
N GLN A 14 9.18 -7.60 -6.73
CA GLN A 14 9.71 -6.41 -6.05
C GLN A 14 8.94 -6.12 -4.76
N SER A 15 9.64 -5.61 -3.77
CA SER A 15 9.05 -5.20 -2.49
C SER A 15 9.34 -3.72 -2.22
N ILE A 16 8.32 -2.98 -1.80
CA ILE A 16 8.46 -1.61 -1.29
C ILE A 16 8.17 -1.64 0.20
N VAL A 17 9.16 -1.31 1.02
CA VAL A 17 9.01 -1.29 2.49
C VAL A 17 8.89 0.17 2.94
N VAL A 18 7.79 0.49 3.62
CA VAL A 18 7.54 1.84 4.16
C VAL A 18 7.68 1.81 5.67
N THR A 19 8.76 2.41 6.18
CA THR A 19 9.08 2.46 7.62
C THR A 19 8.96 3.88 8.16
N GLY A 20 8.81 4.01 9.48
CA GLY A 20 8.78 5.30 10.16
C GLY A 20 7.88 5.28 11.40
N GLU A 21 7.94 6.35 12.18
CA GLU A 21 7.15 6.49 13.41
C GLU A 21 5.64 6.61 13.13
N SER A 22 4.84 6.42 14.17
CA SER A 22 3.38 6.52 14.09
C SER A 22 2.97 7.95 13.72
N GLY A 23 2.30 8.14 12.59
CA GLY A 23 1.93 9.47 12.08
C GLY A 23 2.89 10.05 11.02
N ALA A 24 4.01 9.38 10.72
CA ALA A 24 4.98 9.84 9.70
C ALA A 24 4.49 9.76 8.24
N GLY A 25 3.23 9.38 8.01
CA GLY A 25 2.64 9.31 6.66
C GLY A 25 2.78 7.96 5.93
N LYS A 26 3.21 6.89 6.61
CA LYS A 26 3.43 5.55 5.99
C LYS A 26 2.24 5.07 5.13
N THR A 27 1.04 5.12 5.70
CA THR A 27 -0.20 4.67 5.04
C THR A 27 -0.54 5.52 3.81
N GLU A 28 -0.36 6.84 3.90
CA GLU A 28 -0.58 7.72 2.75
C GLU A 28 0.47 7.49 1.65
N SER A 29 1.74 7.25 2.01
CA SER A 29 2.78 6.90 1.04
C SER A 29 2.44 5.59 0.29
N ALA A 30 2.00 4.55 0.99
CA ALA A 30 1.60 3.28 0.37
C ALA A 30 0.42 3.47 -0.61
N LYS A 31 -0.56 4.30 -0.24
CA LYS A 31 -1.71 4.65 -1.08
C LYS A 31 -1.30 5.37 -2.38
N TYR A 32 -0.34 6.30 -2.32
CA TYR A 32 0.18 6.96 -3.52
C TYR A 32 0.92 5.99 -4.45
N VAL A 33 1.68 5.04 -3.89
CA VAL A 33 2.34 3.98 -4.68
C VAL A 33 1.30 3.16 -5.45
N LEU A 34 0.23 2.72 -4.78
CA LEU A 34 -0.85 1.94 -5.42
C LEU A 34 -1.60 2.75 -6.48
N GLN A 35 -1.87 4.02 -6.21
CA GLN A 35 -2.51 4.91 -7.18
C GLN A 35 -1.63 5.12 -8.41
N TYR A 36 -0.32 5.24 -8.24
CA TYR A 36 0.63 5.32 -9.34
C TYR A 36 0.60 4.05 -10.18
N LEU A 37 0.68 2.86 -9.55
CA LEU A 37 0.65 1.58 -10.28
C LEU A 37 -0.66 1.40 -11.04
N SER A 38 -1.80 1.73 -10.43
CA SER A 38 -3.13 1.64 -11.06
C SER A 38 -3.27 2.57 -12.27
N LYS A 39 -2.80 3.82 -12.14
CA LYS A 39 -2.93 4.83 -13.20
C LYS A 39 -1.96 4.60 -14.35
N SER A 40 -0.74 4.18 -14.06
CA SER A 40 0.34 4.09 -15.05
C SER A 40 0.37 2.80 -15.85
N TYR A 41 -0.19 1.71 -15.32
CA TYR A 41 -0.08 0.37 -15.93
C TYR A 41 -1.42 -0.36 -16.02
N ASP A 42 -2.50 0.41 -16.20
CA ASP A 42 -3.87 -0.06 -16.52
C ASP A 42 -4.52 -1.10 -15.58
N ALA A 43 -4.03 -1.21 -14.34
CA ALA A 43 -4.67 -2.02 -13.32
C ALA A 43 -5.98 -1.33 -12.85
N CYS A 44 -7.09 -1.67 -13.50
CA CYS A 44 -8.49 -1.51 -13.05
C CYS A 44 -8.76 -0.32 -12.08
N ASN A 45 -8.64 0.90 -12.60
CA ASN A 45 -8.47 2.13 -11.82
C ASN A 45 -9.57 2.48 -10.80
N ALA A 46 -10.85 2.15 -11.07
CA ALA A 46 -11.95 2.56 -10.19
C ALA A 46 -12.25 1.57 -9.05
N SER A 47 -12.17 0.26 -9.34
CA SER A 47 -12.52 -0.80 -8.38
C SER A 47 -11.47 -0.94 -7.28
N ILE A 48 -10.19 -0.91 -7.64
CA ILE A 48 -9.08 -1.13 -6.69
C ILE A 48 -9.02 0.00 -5.66
N LYS A 49 -9.14 1.26 -6.10
CA LYS A 49 -9.12 2.42 -5.19
C LYS A 49 -10.26 2.40 -4.16
N GLY A 50 -11.46 2.00 -4.59
CA GLY A 50 -12.62 1.86 -3.70
C GLY A 50 -12.41 0.75 -2.68
N ARG A 51 -11.92 -0.42 -3.13
CA ARG A 51 -11.61 -1.56 -2.26
C ARG A 51 -10.53 -1.22 -1.24
N LEU A 52 -9.45 -0.55 -1.65
CA LEU A 52 -8.38 -0.09 -0.76
C LEU A 52 -8.89 0.81 0.35
N LYS A 53 -9.71 1.81 -0.01
CA LYS A 53 -10.29 2.73 0.98
C LYS A 53 -11.14 1.99 2.01
N ASN A 54 -11.93 1.01 1.57
CA ASN A 54 -12.78 0.22 2.46
C ASN A 54 -11.96 -0.74 3.33
N SER A 55 -10.92 -1.38 2.78
CA SER A 55 -10.01 -2.23 3.55
C SER A 55 -9.29 -1.45 4.64
N ASN A 56 -8.79 -0.24 4.34
CA ASN A 56 -8.15 0.60 5.34
C ASN A 56 -9.09 0.93 6.49
N LEU A 57 -10.36 1.29 6.20
CA LEU A 57 -11.35 1.56 7.25
C LEU A 57 -11.49 0.37 8.22
N LEU A 58 -11.56 -0.86 7.69
CA LEU A 58 -11.64 -2.07 8.49
C LEU A 58 -10.36 -2.32 9.29
N LEU A 59 -9.20 -2.21 8.63
CA LEU A 59 -7.90 -2.41 9.27
C LEU A 59 -7.65 -1.39 10.39
N GLU A 60 -8.06 -0.14 10.20
CA GLU A 60 -7.99 0.88 11.25
C GLU A 60 -8.94 0.55 12.40
N ALA A 61 -10.19 0.15 12.12
CA ALA A 61 -11.17 -0.19 13.15
C ALA A 61 -10.74 -1.36 14.05
N PHE A 62 -10.06 -2.37 13.49
CA PHE A 62 -9.63 -3.56 14.23
C PHE A 62 -8.18 -3.48 14.74
N GLY A 63 -7.30 -2.80 14.03
CA GLY A 63 -5.86 -2.89 14.22
C GLY A 63 -5.22 -1.63 14.79
N ASN A 64 -5.92 -0.49 14.81
CA ASN A 64 -5.40 0.72 15.43
C ASN A 64 -5.77 0.78 16.91
N ALA A 65 -4.82 1.29 17.70
CA ALA A 65 -5.01 1.55 19.11
C ALA A 65 -4.52 2.95 19.46
N LYS A 66 -5.15 3.53 20.49
CA LYS A 66 -4.62 4.72 21.14
C LYS A 66 -3.39 4.33 21.97
N THR A 67 -2.32 5.08 21.79
CA THR A 67 -1.09 5.00 22.58
C THR A 67 -0.89 6.33 23.33
N ILE A 68 0.15 6.41 24.17
CA ILE A 68 0.50 7.64 24.89
C ILE A 68 0.82 8.79 23.92
N HIS A 69 1.41 8.48 22.76
CA HIS A 69 1.95 9.46 21.83
C HIS A 69 1.11 9.64 20.55
N ASN A 70 0.19 8.72 20.25
CA ASN A 70 -0.62 8.76 19.02
C ASN A 70 -1.98 8.09 19.25
N ASN A 71 -3.06 8.78 18.88
CA ASN A 71 -4.44 8.32 19.03
C ASN A 71 -4.89 7.29 17.98
N ASN A 72 -4.17 7.15 16.86
CA ASN A 72 -4.50 6.24 15.76
C ASN A 72 -3.26 5.45 15.31
N SER A 73 -2.67 4.66 16.23
CA SER A 73 -1.44 3.91 15.96
C SER A 73 -1.75 2.47 15.56
N SER A 74 -1.40 2.09 14.33
CA SER A 74 -1.51 0.70 13.87
C SER A 74 -0.58 -0.21 14.67
N ARG A 75 -1.13 -1.29 15.22
CA ARG A 75 -0.40 -2.29 16.04
C ARG A 75 -0.23 -3.63 15.31
N PHE A 76 -0.30 -3.59 13.99
CA PHE A 76 -0.13 -4.73 13.09
C PHE A 76 0.82 -4.34 11.95
N GLY A 77 1.44 -5.35 11.32
CA GLY A 77 2.13 -5.18 10.06
C GLY A 77 1.14 -5.31 8.91
N GLU A 78 1.15 -4.34 7.99
CA GLU A 78 0.33 -4.39 6.78
C GLU A 78 1.20 -4.84 5.60
N ILE A 79 0.83 -5.95 4.98
CA ILE A 79 1.46 -6.45 3.74
C ILE A 79 0.38 -6.46 2.67
N MET A 80 0.71 -5.87 1.52
CA MET A 80 -0.17 -5.82 0.35
C MET A 80 0.61 -6.27 -0.88
N GLU A 81 0.05 -7.24 -1.58
CA GLU A 81 0.62 -7.79 -2.80
C GLU A 81 -0.17 -7.30 -4.01
N VAL A 82 0.56 -6.87 -5.04
CA VAL A 82 0.00 -6.49 -6.33
C VAL A 82 0.52 -7.48 -7.36
N HIS A 83 -0.39 -8.30 -7.87
CA HIS A 83 -0.07 -9.28 -8.90
C HIS A 83 -0.25 -8.65 -10.28
N PHE A 84 0.71 -8.93 -11.16
CA PHE A 84 0.67 -8.57 -12.56
C PHE A 84 0.57 -9.87 -13.35
N ASP A 85 -0.29 -9.89 -14.36
CA ASP A 85 -0.36 -11.01 -15.28
C ASP A 85 0.94 -11.09 -16.10
N GLU A 86 1.30 -12.29 -16.52
CA GLU A 86 2.35 -12.49 -17.50
C GLU A 86 1.81 -12.03 -18.87
N GLU A 87 2.48 -11.07 -19.51
CA GLU A 87 2.29 -10.78 -20.94
C GLU A 87 2.70 -11.96 -21.81
#